data_AF-A0A737IAP8-F1
#
_entry.id   AF-A0A737IAP8-F1
#
_cell.length_a   1.000
_cell.length_b   1.000
_cell.length_c   1.000
_cell.angle_alpha   90.00
_cell.angle_beta   90.00
_cell.angle_gamma   90.00
#
_symmetry.space_group_name_H-M   'P 1'
#
loop_
_entity.id
_entity.type
_entity.pdbx_description
1 polymer ?
#
loop_
_entity_poly.entity_id
_entity_poly.type
_entity_poly.pdbx_seq_one_letter_code
_entity_poly.pdbx_strand_id
1 'polypeptide(L)' 'PALELDGEFTPPETSHYPALPLDKLPEFLSRTDSYCGRLLTRYALKLSLLFFVRSSELRFARWSEIDWQ' A
#
# COMPACT_ATOMS: atom_id res chain seq x y z
N PRO A 1 10.98 20.92 -30.87
CA PRO A 1 11.39 19.50 -31.06
C PRO A 1 10.65 18.48 -30.17
N ALA A 2 9.65 18.87 -29.37
CA ALA A 2 8.81 17.94 -28.58
C ALA A 2 7.31 18.00 -28.98
N LEU A 3 6.98 18.74 -30.04
CA LEU A 3 5.60 18.96 -30.50
C LEU A 3 5.05 17.77 -31.31
N GLU A 4 5.93 16.91 -31.84
CA GLU A 4 5.56 15.77 -32.69
C GLU A 4 5.26 14.48 -31.90
N LEU A 5 5.40 14.51 -30.57
CA LEU A 5 5.16 13.36 -29.68
C LEU A 5 3.76 13.38 -29.05
N ASP A 6 2.96 14.41 -29.36
CA ASP A 6 1.65 14.61 -28.79
C ASP A 6 0.63 13.66 -29.46
N GLY A 7 0.32 12.55 -28.78
CA GLY A 7 -0.65 11.55 -29.24
C GLY A 7 -0.05 10.27 -29.88
N GLU A 8 1.27 10.13 -29.93
CA GLU A 8 1.92 8.91 -30.47
C GLU A 8 1.88 7.74 -29.47
N PHE A 9 1.68 8.03 -28.19
CA PHE A 9 1.52 7.03 -27.14
C PHE A 9 0.05 6.83 -26.81
N THR A 10 -0.49 5.64 -27.07
CA THR A 10 -1.79 5.22 -26.52
C THR A 10 -1.71 5.30 -25.00
N PRO A 11 -2.61 6.05 -24.31
CA PRO A 11 -2.61 6.09 -22.86
C PRO A 11 -2.77 4.66 -22.33
N PRO A 12 -2.02 4.27 -21.29
CA PRO A 12 -2.12 2.93 -20.73
C PRO A 12 -3.56 2.68 -20.27
N GLU A 13 -4.08 1.48 -20.55
CA GLU A 13 -5.39 1.08 -20.04
C GLU A 13 -5.41 1.22 -18.52
N THR A 14 -6.31 2.05 -18.02
CA THR A 14 -6.41 2.33 -16.59
C THR A 14 -7.19 1.21 -15.92
N SER A 15 -6.50 0.35 -15.18
CA SER A 15 -7.14 -0.64 -14.31
C SER A 15 -7.41 -0.02 -12.94
N HIS A 16 -8.67 0.04 -12.54
CA HIS A 16 -9.06 0.51 -11.22
C HIS A 16 -8.96 -0.61 -10.18
N TYR A 17 -8.24 -0.35 -9.09
CA TYR A 17 -8.15 -1.26 -7.95
C TYR A 17 -9.14 -0.81 -6.87
N PRO A 18 -10.33 -1.43 -6.77
CA PRO A 18 -11.32 -1.04 -5.78
C PRO A 18 -10.83 -1.36 -4.35
N ALA A 19 -11.38 -0.66 -3.38
CA ALA A 19 -11.14 -0.94 -1.97
C ALA A 19 -11.54 -2.38 -1.62
N LEU A 20 -10.84 -2.96 -0.63
CA LEU A 20 -11.16 -4.29 -0.13
C LEU A 20 -12.56 -4.28 0.51
N PRO A 21 -13.50 -5.15 0.08
CA PRO A 21 -14.79 -5.28 0.73
C PRO A 21 -14.65 -5.70 2.19
N LEU A 22 -15.52 -5.19 3.07
CA LEU A 22 -15.44 -5.45 4.51
C LEU A 22 -15.56 -6.94 4.84
N ASP A 23 -16.38 -7.69 4.11
CA ASP A 23 -16.57 -9.14 4.29
C ASP A 23 -15.28 -9.95 4.07
N LYS A 24 -14.32 -9.40 3.32
CA LYS A 24 -13.02 -10.03 3.05
C LYS A 24 -11.94 -9.65 4.05
N LEU A 25 -12.21 -8.71 4.95
CA LEU A 25 -11.24 -8.27 5.96
C LEU A 25 -10.78 -9.41 6.89
N PRO A 26 -11.67 -10.29 7.40
CA PRO A 26 -11.24 -11.42 8.23
C PRO A 26 -10.29 -12.36 7.49
N GLU A 27 -10.58 -12.65 6.22
CA GLU A 27 -9.73 -13.47 5.36
C GLU A 27 -8.36 -12.82 5.14
N PHE A 28 -8.33 -11.52 4.87
CA PHE A 28 -7.09 -10.76 4.69
C PHE A 28 -6.19 -10.81 5.93
N LEU A 29 -6.78 -10.63 7.13
CA LEU A 29 -6.05 -10.70 8.39
C LEU A 29 -5.47 -12.09 8.63
N SER A 30 -6.27 -13.14 8.42
CA SER A 30 -5.82 -14.54 8.52
C SER A 30 -4.66 -14.87 7.57
N ARG A 31 -4.73 -14.40 6.32
CA ARG A 31 -3.65 -14.55 5.34
C ARG A 31 -2.39 -13.77 5.72
N THR A 32 -2.56 -12.57 6.27
CA THR A 32 -1.43 -11.76 6.77
C THR A 32 -0.74 -12.42 7.97
N ASP A 33 -1.50 -13.12 8.81
CA ASP A 33 -0.95 -13.83 9.96
C ASP A 33 -0.29 -15.17 9.62
N SER A 34 -0.78 -15.85 8.59
CA SER A 34 -0.17 -17.06 8.05
C SER A 34 0.96 -16.80 7.06
N TYR A 35 1.30 -15.54 6.78
CA TYR A 35 2.37 -15.20 5.85
C TYR A 35 3.75 -15.63 6.39
N CYS A 36 4.35 -16.63 5.74
CA CYS A 36 5.66 -17.19 6.10
C CYS A 36 6.87 -16.35 5.63
N GLY A 37 6.64 -15.20 4.98
CA GLY A 37 7.71 -14.36 4.47
C GLY A 37 8.30 -13.42 5.53
N ARG A 38 8.70 -12.21 5.09
CA ARG A 38 9.33 -11.23 5.99
C ARG A 38 8.34 -10.77 7.08
N LEU A 39 8.74 -10.90 8.34
CA LEU A 39 7.98 -10.41 9.50
C LEU A 39 7.68 -8.90 9.39
N LEU A 40 8.63 -8.12 8.87
CA LEU A 40 8.45 -6.69 8.64
C LEU A 40 7.28 -6.41 7.71
N THR A 41 7.05 -7.23 6.68
CA THR A 41 5.88 -7.07 5.80
C THR A 41 4.57 -7.29 6.56
N ARG A 42 4.52 -8.26 7.49
CA ARG A 42 3.34 -8.49 8.33
C ARG A 42 3.03 -7.29 9.20
N TYR A 43 4.05 -6.75 9.89
CA TYR A 43 3.88 -5.57 10.72
C TYR A 43 3.53 -4.34 9.90
N ALA A 44 4.16 -4.14 8.75
CA ALA A 44 3.87 -3.01 7.89
C ALA A 44 2.41 -3.01 7.41
N LEU A 45 1.88 -4.17 7.00
CA LEU A 45 0.48 -4.30 6.63
C LEU A 45 -0.46 -4.01 7.80
N LYS A 46 -0.16 -4.51 9.01
CA LYS A 46 -0.96 -4.24 10.21
C LYS A 46 -0.95 -2.77 10.59
N LEU A 47 0.21 -2.11 10.55
CA LEU A 47 0.35 -0.68 10.85
C LEU A 47 -0.40 0.17 9.81
N SER A 48 -0.31 -0.17 8.52
CA SER A 48 -1.08 0.48 7.46
C SER A 48 -2.59 0.35 7.66
N LEU A 49 -3.08 -0.78 8.18
CA LEU A 49 -4.51 -0.95 8.51
C LEU A 49 -4.96 -0.11 9.72
N LEU A 50 -4.08 0.11 10.70
CA LEU A 50 -4.41 0.86 11.91
C LEU A 50 -4.35 2.38 11.69
N PHE A 51 -3.32 2.84 10.99
CA PHE A 51 -3.03 4.27 10.83
C PHE A 51 -3.44 4.83 9.46
N PHE A 52 -3.87 3.99 8.53
CA PHE A 52 -4.25 4.38 7.16
C PHE A 52 -3.16 5.15 6.41
N VAL A 53 -1.89 4.91 6.75
CA VAL A 53 -0.72 5.55 6.14
C VAL A 53 -0.37 4.93 4.79
N ARG A 54 0.14 5.75 3.88
CA ARG A 54 0.62 5.31 2.57
C ARG A 54 1.91 4.50 2.72
N SER A 55 2.18 3.63 1.75
CA SER A 55 3.37 2.78 1.77
C SER A 55 4.68 3.57 1.77
N SER A 56 4.73 4.75 1.16
CA SER A 56 5.89 5.65 1.20
C SER A 56 6.06 6.30 2.57
N GLU A 57 4.97 6.74 3.19
CA GLU A 57 5.00 7.35 4.54
C GLU A 57 5.57 6.34 5.54
N LEU A 58 5.08 5.10 5.53
CA LEU A 58 5.58 4.06 6.42
C LEU A 58 7.04 3.67 6.14
N ARG A 59 7.48 3.64 4.87
CA ARG A 59 8.86 3.30 4.51
C ARG A 59 9.87 4.37 4.90
N PHE A 60 9.45 5.64 4.93
CA PHE A 60 10.33 6.77 5.22
C PHE A 60 10.11 7.38 6.62
N ALA A 61 9.22 6.80 7.41
CA ALA A 61 8.96 7.20 8.79
C ALA A 61 10.22 7.14 9.65
N ARG A 62 10.38 8.12 10.53
CA ARG A 62 11.51 8.26 11.45
C ARG A 62 11.05 7.98 12.87
N TRP A 63 11.93 7.39 13.68
CA TRP A 63 11.64 7.11 15.09
C TRP A 63 11.29 8.37 15.90
N SER A 64 11.79 9.54 15.50
CA SER A 64 11.46 10.83 16.12
C SER A 64 10.00 11.26 15.94
N GLU A 65 9.27 10.65 15.00
CA GLU A 65 7.86 10.96 14.73
C GLU A 65 6.91 10.12 15.59
N ILE A 66 7.41 9.12 16.32
CA ILE A 66 6.61 8.21 17.15
C ILE A 66 6.68 8.67 18.60
N ASP A 67 5.53 9.10 19.13
CA ASP A 67 5.35 9.36 20.55
C ASP A 67 4.97 8.06 21.28
N TRP A 68 5.61 7.81 22.43
CA TRP A 68 5.41 6.62 23.26
C TRP A 68 4.79 6.95 24.63
N GLN A 69 4.38 8.21 24.83
CA GLN A 69 3.73 8.69 26.04
C GLN A 69 2.25 8.29 26.13
#